data_AF-A0A967Z8K4-F1
#
_entry.id   AF-A0A967Z8K4-F1
#
_cell.length_a   1.000
_cell.length_b   1.000
_cell.length_c   1.000
_cell.angle_alpha   90.00
_cell.angle_beta   90.00
_cell.angle_gamma   90.00
#
_symmetry.space_group_name_H-M   'P 1'
#
loop_
_entity.id
_entity.type
_entity.pdbx_description
1 polymer ?
#
loop_
_entity_poly.entity_id
_entity_poly.type
_entity_poly.pdbx_seq_one_letter_code
_entity_poly.pdbx_strand_id
1 'polypeptide(L)'
;GDGSLTAPTPRFTTADARIARDFAGFADELGLDVSVTSRDRSAPTYRLKRRRGPSQADVAAVARVSTATVSLALGRSSHRLADATVEKVREAGQLLGYENEGSQPQNPFMRRLEEHGLTGTTSHTKFVPPAVFRLPERQLALFLSRLYATDGSAWTHGNIYRIEYSTVSERFARDLQHLLLRFGISAKLRRRVVRYRSARRVAWDISIQDPASVQRFAKRIGIFSKERQLKAVV
;
A
#
# COMPACT_ATOMS: atom_id res chain seq x y z
N GLY A 1 2.64 -4.53 7.51
CA GLY A 1 3.17 -4.63 6.13
C GLY A 1 4.69 -4.64 6.15
N ASP A 2 5.33 -5.30 5.18
CA ASP A 2 6.73 -5.77 5.15
C ASP A 2 7.86 -4.71 5.16
N GLY A 3 7.57 -3.49 5.61
CA GLY A 3 8.55 -2.44 5.88
C GLY A 3 8.88 -1.52 4.71
N SER A 4 8.27 -1.72 3.53
CA SER A 4 8.54 -0.92 2.31
C SER A 4 7.45 0.10 1.94
N LEU A 5 6.53 0.40 2.87
CA LEU A 5 5.25 1.05 2.56
C LEU A 5 5.35 2.49 2.04
N THR A 6 6.46 3.18 2.26
CA THR A 6 6.69 4.56 1.81
C THR A 6 7.65 4.69 0.64
N ALA A 7 8.10 3.56 0.08
CA ALA A 7 8.95 3.54 -1.10
C ALA A 7 8.12 3.74 -2.39
N PRO A 8 8.71 4.21 -3.50
CA PRO A 8 7.99 4.41 -4.77
C PRO A 8 7.42 3.12 -5.39
N THR A 9 7.93 1.96 -5.00
CA THR A 9 7.49 0.64 -5.48
C THR A 9 7.21 -0.27 -4.28
N PRO A 10 6.18 0.06 -3.47
CA PRO A 10 5.88 -0.70 -2.28
C PRO A 10 5.56 -2.15 -2.68
N ARG A 11 5.92 -3.07 -1.78
CA ARG A 11 5.58 -4.47 -1.93
C ARG A 11 4.72 -4.94 -0.76
N PHE A 12 3.99 -6.00 -1.02
CA PHE A 12 3.05 -6.59 -0.09
C PHE A 12 3.01 -8.10 -0.30
N THR A 13 3.16 -8.88 0.77
CA THR A 13 3.14 -10.34 0.71
C THR A 13 1.86 -10.86 1.35
N THR A 14 1.09 -11.64 0.59
CA THR A 14 -0.13 -12.28 1.09
C THR A 14 -0.44 -13.56 0.33
N ALA A 15 -0.98 -14.55 1.01
CA ALA A 15 -1.60 -15.72 0.38
C ALA A 15 -3.11 -15.53 0.14
N ASP A 16 -3.72 -14.49 0.72
CA ASP A 16 -5.16 -14.25 0.62
C ASP A 16 -5.51 -13.53 -0.68
N ALA A 17 -6.24 -14.22 -1.56
CA ALA A 17 -6.66 -13.71 -2.86
C ALA A 17 -7.57 -12.46 -2.76
N ARG A 18 -8.31 -12.28 -1.66
CA ARG A 18 -9.18 -11.10 -1.48
C ARG A 18 -8.34 -9.86 -1.21
N ILE A 19 -7.32 -9.98 -0.36
CA ILE A 19 -6.39 -8.87 -0.11
C ILE A 19 -5.55 -8.57 -1.36
N ALA A 20 -5.15 -9.61 -2.11
CA ALA A 20 -4.45 -9.43 -3.38
C ALA A 20 -5.31 -8.67 -4.41
N ARG A 21 -6.61 -8.98 -4.50
CA ARG A 21 -7.55 -8.26 -5.37
C ARG A 21 -7.71 -6.80 -4.96
N ASP A 22 -7.85 -6.51 -3.67
CA ASP A 22 -7.92 -5.11 -3.18
C ASP A 22 -6.65 -4.33 -3.56
N PHE A 23 -5.47 -4.95 -3.42
CA PHE A 23 -4.20 -4.33 -3.79
C PHE A 23 -4.08 -4.09 -5.31
N ALA A 24 -4.51 -5.04 -6.12
CA ALA A 24 -4.53 -4.90 -7.58
C ALA A 24 -5.54 -3.83 -8.05
N GLY A 25 -6.73 -3.79 -7.44
CA GLY A 25 -7.72 -2.75 -7.71
C GLY A 25 -7.20 -1.34 -7.38
N PHE A 26 -6.54 -1.20 -6.22
CA PHE A 26 -5.88 0.05 -5.85
C PHE A 26 -4.77 0.46 -6.85
N ALA A 27 -4.00 -0.50 -7.37
CA ALA A 27 -2.99 -0.21 -8.37
C ALA A 27 -3.64 0.33 -9.66
N ASP A 28 -4.70 -0.32 -10.13
CA ASP A 28 -5.41 0.09 -11.35
C ASP A 28 -6.06 1.47 -11.21
N GLU A 29 -6.67 1.77 -10.05
CA GLU A 29 -7.18 3.11 -9.72
C GLU A 29 -6.11 4.21 -9.81
N LEU A 30 -4.85 3.88 -9.54
CA LEU A 30 -3.71 4.79 -9.65
C LEU A 30 -3.02 4.77 -11.02
N GLY A 31 -3.53 3.98 -11.99
CA GLY A 31 -2.88 3.77 -13.28
C GLY A 31 -1.53 3.06 -13.17
N LEU A 32 -1.36 2.21 -12.16
CA LEU A 32 -0.16 1.44 -11.87
C LEU A 32 -0.38 -0.05 -12.20
N ASP A 33 0.70 -0.75 -12.47
CA ASP A 33 0.69 -2.20 -12.67
C ASP A 33 1.17 -2.92 -11.40
N VAL A 34 0.80 -4.19 -11.27
CA VAL A 34 1.27 -5.07 -10.20
C VAL A 34 2.09 -6.20 -10.79
N SER A 35 3.35 -6.32 -10.37
CA SER A 35 4.12 -7.55 -10.61
C SER A 35 3.99 -8.50 -9.44
N VAL A 36 3.85 -9.79 -9.73
CA VAL A 36 3.77 -10.85 -8.71
C VAL A 36 5.02 -11.71 -8.79
N THR A 37 5.62 -11.99 -7.64
CA THR A 37 6.71 -12.96 -7.51
C THR A 37 6.31 -14.01 -6.50
N SER A 38 6.34 -15.27 -6.91
CA SER A 38 6.14 -16.41 -6.02
C SER A 38 7.45 -17.19 -5.91
N ARG A 39 7.72 -17.72 -4.71
CA ARG A 39 8.77 -18.70 -4.47
C ARG A 39 8.12 -19.95 -3.91
N ASP A 40 8.72 -21.11 -4.17
CA ASP A 40 8.19 -22.37 -3.68
C ASP A 40 7.96 -22.31 -2.15
N ARG A 41 6.81 -22.82 -1.71
CA ARG A 41 6.33 -22.84 -0.31
C ARG A 41 6.17 -21.47 0.39
N SER A 42 6.22 -20.35 -0.34
CA SER A 42 6.05 -19.00 0.23
C SER A 42 4.81 -18.30 -0.30
N ALA A 43 4.22 -17.42 0.52
CA ALA A 43 3.14 -16.55 0.06
C ALA A 43 3.65 -15.63 -1.08
N PRO A 44 2.84 -15.38 -2.13
CA PRO A 44 3.20 -14.47 -3.21
C PRO A 44 3.47 -13.05 -2.71
N THR A 45 4.43 -12.39 -3.35
CA THR A 45 4.75 -10.98 -3.13
C THR A 45 4.30 -10.15 -4.33
N TYR A 46 3.43 -9.19 -4.07
CA TYR A 46 2.88 -8.22 -5.01
C TYR A 46 3.70 -6.93 -4.89
N ARG A 47 4.07 -6.31 -6.01
CA ARG A 47 4.82 -5.05 -6.04
C ARG A 47 4.19 -4.10 -7.02
N LEU A 48 3.95 -2.85 -6.58
CA LEU A 48 3.52 -1.78 -7.49
C LEU A 48 4.65 -1.42 -8.43
N LYS A 49 4.29 -1.23 -9.70
CA LYS A 49 5.16 -0.75 -10.76
C LYS A 49 4.44 0.36 -11.52
N ARG A 50 5.21 1.30 -12.08
CA ARG A 50 4.66 2.20 -13.08
C ARG A 50 4.21 1.34 -14.27
N ARG A 51 3.00 1.59 -14.76
CA ARG A 51 2.56 1.06 -16.03
C ARG A 51 3.52 1.58 -17.10
N ARG A 52 3.96 0.69 -18.00
CA ARG A 52 4.86 1.10 -19.09
C ARG A 52 4.07 2.02 -20.01
N GLY A 53 4.42 3.30 -20.04
CA GLY A 53 3.92 4.24 -21.04
C GLY A 53 4.53 3.96 -22.42
N PRO A 54 4.08 4.68 -23.46
CA PRO A 54 4.70 4.62 -24.77
C PRO A 54 6.18 4.99 -24.65
N SER A 55 7.03 4.36 -25.44
CA SER A 55 8.44 4.65 -25.55
C SER A 55 8.75 5.47 -26.81
N GLN A 56 9.94 6.06 -26.90
CA GLN A 56 10.39 6.68 -28.15
C GLN A 56 10.37 5.71 -29.34
N ALA A 57 10.53 4.40 -29.08
CA ALA A 57 10.42 3.38 -30.12
C ALA A 57 8.98 3.21 -30.62
N ASP A 58 7.99 3.34 -29.74
CA ASP A 58 6.57 3.29 -30.13
C ASP A 58 6.18 4.54 -30.92
N VAL A 59 6.66 5.72 -30.50
CA VAL A 59 6.50 6.98 -31.24
C VAL A 59 7.18 6.88 -32.61
N ALA A 60 8.39 6.32 -32.67
CA ALA A 60 9.12 6.11 -33.91
C ALA A 60 8.36 5.21 -34.88
N ALA A 61 7.75 4.13 -34.38
CA ALA A 61 6.93 3.23 -35.18
C ALA A 61 5.69 3.92 -35.78
N VAL A 62 4.98 4.72 -34.98
CA VAL A 62 3.79 5.47 -35.45
C VAL A 62 4.17 6.58 -36.42
N ALA A 63 5.23 7.36 -36.11
CA ALA A 63 5.72 8.43 -36.97
C ALA A 63 6.49 7.91 -38.21
N ARG A 64 6.78 6.61 -38.28
CA ARG A 64 7.59 5.94 -39.33
C ARG A 64 8.98 6.57 -39.49
N VAL A 65 9.63 6.85 -38.37
CA VAL A 65 11.01 7.39 -38.31
C VAL A 65 11.89 6.51 -37.42
N SER A 66 13.19 6.82 -37.35
CA SER A 66 14.07 6.13 -36.39
C SER A 66 13.89 6.67 -34.97
N THR A 67 14.19 5.86 -33.95
CA THR A 67 14.21 6.30 -32.54
C THR A 67 15.17 7.47 -32.31
N ALA A 68 16.30 7.51 -33.04
CA ALA A 68 17.24 8.63 -32.99
C ALA A 68 16.62 9.93 -33.51
N THR A 69 15.79 9.84 -34.56
CA THR A 69 15.02 10.98 -35.09
C THR A 69 14.00 11.49 -34.06
N VAL A 70 13.32 10.60 -33.35
CA VAL A 70 12.40 10.98 -32.26
C VAL A 70 13.16 11.72 -31.15
N SER A 71 14.29 11.20 -30.71
CA SER A 71 15.14 11.85 -29.68
C SER A 71 15.61 13.25 -30.11
N LEU A 72 16.04 13.42 -31.35
CA LEU A 72 16.43 14.72 -31.89
C LEU A 72 15.25 15.69 -31.99
N ALA A 73 14.10 15.23 -32.49
CA ALA A 73 12.90 16.03 -32.68
C ALA A 73 12.29 16.53 -31.36
N LEU A 74 12.39 15.71 -30.30
CA LEU A 74 11.91 16.05 -28.96
C LEU A 74 12.98 16.73 -28.09
N GLY A 75 14.22 16.80 -28.57
CA GLY A 75 15.36 17.39 -27.87
C GLY A 75 15.66 18.83 -28.28
N ARG A 76 16.75 19.39 -27.72
CA ARG A 76 17.22 20.76 -28.00
C ARG A 76 17.77 20.95 -29.43
N SER A 77 17.98 19.86 -30.16
CA SER A 77 18.53 19.86 -31.52
C SER A 77 17.46 19.68 -32.61
N SER A 78 16.18 19.89 -32.28
CA SER A 78 15.07 19.77 -33.23
C SER A 78 15.21 20.65 -34.47
N HIS A 79 15.86 21.82 -34.34
CA HIS A 79 16.21 22.73 -35.44
C HIS A 79 17.08 22.10 -36.55
N ARG A 80 17.68 20.92 -36.29
CA ARG A 80 18.46 20.17 -37.30
C ARG A 80 17.59 19.29 -38.20
N LEU A 81 16.30 19.18 -37.91
CA LEU A 81 15.33 18.38 -38.67
C LEU A 81 14.40 19.30 -39.44
N ALA A 82 13.82 18.80 -40.53
CA ALA A 82 12.75 19.50 -41.23
C ALA A 82 11.51 19.62 -40.33
N ASP A 83 10.82 20.76 -40.38
CA ASP A 83 9.64 21.05 -39.54
C ASP A 83 8.55 19.97 -39.69
N ALA A 84 8.32 19.49 -40.92
CA ALA A 84 7.36 18.43 -41.19
C ALA A 84 7.69 17.10 -40.47
N THR A 85 8.97 16.80 -40.23
CA THR A 85 9.41 15.62 -39.48
C THR A 85 9.21 15.82 -37.98
N VAL A 86 9.52 17.01 -37.47
CA VAL A 86 9.30 17.36 -36.06
C VAL A 86 7.81 17.29 -35.73
N GLU A 87 6.95 17.82 -36.60
CA GLU A 87 5.50 17.81 -36.38
C GLU A 87 4.92 16.41 -36.40
N LYS A 88 5.32 15.55 -37.35
CA LYS A 88 4.93 14.13 -37.37
C LYS A 88 5.30 13.39 -36.09
N VAL A 89 6.49 13.65 -35.54
CA VAL A 89 6.91 13.03 -34.27
C VAL A 89 6.06 13.54 -33.11
N ARG A 90 5.71 14.83 -33.08
CA ARG A 90 4.84 15.42 -32.05
C ARG A 90 3.42 14.88 -32.12
N GLU A 91 2.83 14.81 -33.31
CA GLU A 91 1.50 14.23 -33.52
C GLU A 91 1.45 12.76 -33.09
N ALA A 92 2.43 11.96 -33.51
CA ALA A 92 2.55 10.56 -33.07
C ALA A 92 2.72 10.44 -31.55
N GLY A 93 3.49 11.34 -30.95
CA GLY A 93 3.64 11.43 -29.50
C GLY A 93 2.32 11.74 -28.81
N GLN A 94 1.59 12.75 -29.27
CA GLN A 94 0.27 13.12 -28.73
C GLN A 94 -0.74 11.98 -28.86
N LEU A 95 -0.80 11.32 -30.01
CA LEU A 95 -1.70 10.20 -30.27
C LEU A 95 -1.45 9.03 -29.30
N LEU A 96 -0.19 8.77 -28.96
CA LEU A 96 0.19 7.74 -27.99
C LEU A 96 0.09 8.22 -26.52
N GLY A 97 -0.09 9.52 -26.27
CA GLY A 97 0.07 10.10 -24.94
C GLY A 97 1.51 10.02 -24.41
N TYR A 98 2.50 10.09 -25.31
CA TYR A 98 3.92 10.12 -24.96
C TYR A 98 4.32 11.49 -24.42
N GLU A 99 4.73 11.53 -23.16
CA GLU A 99 5.38 12.69 -22.55
C GLU A 99 6.89 12.47 -22.50
N ASN A 100 7.66 13.48 -22.92
CA ASN A 100 9.12 13.38 -22.99
C ASN A 100 9.72 13.22 -21.58
N GLU A 101 10.68 12.30 -21.41
CA GLU A 101 11.18 11.81 -20.11
C GLU A 101 11.73 12.91 -19.16
N GLY A 102 12.03 14.11 -19.67
CA GLY A 102 12.50 15.26 -18.89
C GLY A 102 11.48 15.83 -17.89
N SER A 103 10.20 15.43 -17.98
CA SER A 103 9.14 15.83 -17.05
C SER A 103 8.37 14.62 -16.55
N GLN A 104 9.04 13.55 -16.12
CA GLN A 104 8.33 12.38 -15.61
C GLN A 104 7.35 12.80 -14.50
N PRO A 105 6.03 12.58 -14.67
CA PRO A 105 5.06 12.96 -13.66
C PRO A 105 5.39 12.23 -12.35
N GLN A 106 5.19 12.91 -11.22
CA GLN A 106 5.43 12.35 -9.89
C GLN A 106 4.67 11.03 -9.76
N ASN A 107 5.31 10.00 -9.20
CA ASN A 107 4.69 8.68 -9.03
C ASN A 107 3.33 8.82 -8.30
N PRO A 108 2.20 8.38 -8.91
CA PRO A 108 0.87 8.56 -8.34
C PRO A 108 0.74 8.04 -6.91
N PHE A 109 1.41 6.94 -6.59
CA PHE A 109 1.45 6.39 -5.24
C PHE A 109 2.17 7.33 -4.26
N MET A 110 3.30 7.91 -4.68
CA MET A 110 4.04 8.88 -3.84
C MET A 110 3.22 10.14 -3.58
N ARG A 111 2.46 10.61 -4.58
CA ARG A 111 1.53 11.74 -4.41
C ARG A 111 0.44 11.42 -3.38
N ARG A 112 -0.14 10.21 -3.42
CA ARG A 112 -1.11 9.77 -2.40
C ARG A 112 -0.52 9.72 -0.99
N LEU A 113 0.74 9.30 -0.86
CA LEU A 113 1.43 9.32 0.43
C LEU A 113 1.63 10.76 0.93
N GLU A 114 1.99 11.67 0.03
CA GLU A 114 2.16 13.09 0.33
C GLU A 114 0.85 13.75 0.77
N GLU A 115 -0.25 13.51 0.04
CA GLU A 115 -1.61 13.96 0.40
C GLU A 115 -2.04 13.53 1.81
N HIS A 116 -1.52 12.40 2.29
CA HIS A 116 -1.82 11.86 3.61
C HIS A 116 -0.71 12.09 4.65
N GLY A 117 0.36 12.81 4.30
CA GLY A 117 1.48 13.10 5.19
C GLY A 117 2.31 11.86 5.60
N LEU A 118 2.27 10.80 4.78
CA LEU A 118 2.94 9.53 5.05
C LEU A 118 4.33 9.42 4.41
N THR A 119 4.69 10.35 3.51
CA THR A 119 6.01 10.38 2.88
C THR A 119 7.14 10.39 3.92
N GLY A 120 8.13 9.52 3.75
CA GLY A 120 9.28 9.41 4.67
C GLY A 120 8.97 8.80 6.04
N THR A 121 7.72 8.43 6.33
CA THR A 121 7.40 7.74 7.60
C THR A 121 8.00 6.33 7.63
N THR A 122 8.33 5.89 8.85
CA THR A 122 8.90 4.57 9.13
C THR A 122 7.94 3.76 10.00
N SER A 123 8.28 2.51 10.30
CA SER A 123 7.53 1.71 11.28
C SER A 123 7.41 2.39 12.65
N HIS A 124 8.37 3.24 13.02
CA HIS A 124 8.42 3.97 14.29
C HIS A 124 7.61 5.27 14.28
N THR A 125 7.48 5.90 13.12
CA THR A 125 6.89 7.25 12.99
C THR A 125 5.56 7.26 12.23
N LYS A 126 5.13 6.12 11.67
CA LYS A 126 3.82 5.99 11.03
C LYS A 126 2.69 6.34 12.00
N PHE A 127 1.59 6.84 11.44
CA PHE A 127 0.37 7.24 12.14
C PHE A 127 -0.83 6.95 11.22
N VAL A 128 -2.05 7.02 11.76
CA VAL A 128 -3.25 6.90 10.92
C VAL A 128 -3.61 8.26 10.32
N PRO A 129 -3.74 8.41 8.99
CA PRO A 129 -4.06 9.70 8.39
C PRO A 129 -5.41 10.27 8.88
N PRO A 130 -5.54 11.60 9.05
CA PRO A 130 -6.79 12.24 9.51
C PRO A 130 -8.02 11.91 8.64
N ALA A 131 -7.84 11.62 7.36
CA ALA A 131 -8.93 11.17 6.47
C ALA A 131 -9.56 9.85 6.94
N VAL A 132 -8.77 8.93 7.50
CA VAL A 132 -9.24 7.60 7.94
C VAL A 132 -10.21 7.70 9.11
N PHE A 133 -9.98 8.64 10.05
CA PHE A 133 -10.86 8.87 11.19
C PHE A 133 -12.27 9.30 10.78
N ARG A 134 -12.42 9.87 9.59
CA ARG A 134 -13.69 10.37 9.04
C ARG A 134 -14.38 9.37 8.10
N LEU A 135 -13.80 8.19 7.89
CA LEU A 135 -14.39 7.20 6.99
C LEU A 135 -15.76 6.72 7.52
N PRO A 136 -16.70 6.43 6.61
CA PRO A 136 -17.91 5.67 6.93
C PRO A 136 -17.56 4.33 7.57
N GLU A 137 -18.46 3.84 8.41
CA GLU A 137 -18.23 2.64 9.23
C GLU A 137 -17.70 1.44 8.41
N ARG A 138 -18.32 1.16 7.25
CA ARG A 138 -17.94 0.03 6.38
C ARG A 138 -16.49 0.13 5.89
N GLN A 139 -16.07 1.33 5.48
CA GLN A 139 -14.71 1.56 4.99
C GLN A 139 -13.69 1.53 6.13
N LEU A 140 -14.05 2.08 7.29
CA LEU A 140 -13.20 2.00 8.48
C LEU A 140 -13.03 0.55 8.96
N ALA A 141 -14.09 -0.24 8.94
CA ALA A 141 -14.04 -1.66 9.27
C ALA A 141 -13.11 -2.42 8.32
N LEU A 142 -13.20 -2.15 7.01
CA LEU A 142 -12.30 -2.72 6.02
C LEU A 142 -10.84 -2.31 6.28
N PHE A 143 -10.58 -1.03 6.56
CA PHE A 143 -9.25 -0.54 6.90
C PHE A 143 -8.65 -1.28 8.10
N LEU A 144 -9.40 -1.38 9.21
CA LEU A 144 -8.95 -2.10 10.40
C LEU A 144 -8.75 -3.60 10.11
N SER A 145 -9.66 -4.22 9.35
CA SER A 145 -9.57 -5.62 8.96
C SER A 145 -8.27 -5.90 8.18
N ARG A 146 -7.92 -5.04 7.22
CA ARG A 146 -6.68 -5.15 6.43
C ARG A 146 -5.43 -4.94 7.28
N LEU A 147 -5.47 -4.01 8.24
CA LEU A 147 -4.36 -3.85 9.19
C LEU A 147 -4.16 -5.10 10.06
N TYR A 148 -5.22 -5.62 10.67
CA TYR A 148 -5.12 -6.82 11.50
C TYR A 148 -4.73 -8.07 10.69
N ALA A 149 -5.10 -8.14 9.42
CA ALA A 149 -4.64 -9.21 8.54
C ALA A 149 -3.11 -9.23 8.44
N THR A 150 -2.44 -8.06 8.38
CA THR A 150 -0.97 -8.01 8.26
C THR A 150 -0.27 -8.35 9.57
N ASP A 151 -0.48 -7.54 10.61
CA ASP A 151 0.33 -7.59 11.83
C ASP A 151 -0.50 -7.94 13.09
N GLY A 152 -1.80 -8.20 12.92
CA GLY A 152 -2.69 -8.63 14.00
C GLY A 152 -2.70 -10.15 14.20
N SER A 153 -3.16 -10.59 15.36
CA SER A 153 -3.32 -12.01 15.70
C SER A 153 -4.59 -12.22 16.53
N ALA A 154 -5.10 -13.44 16.49
CA ALA A 154 -6.11 -13.93 17.42
C ALA A 154 -5.64 -15.28 17.94
N TRP A 155 -5.75 -15.51 19.24
CA TRP A 155 -5.32 -16.76 19.85
C TRP A 155 -6.09 -17.03 21.15
N THR A 156 -6.15 -18.31 21.49
CA THR A 156 -6.72 -18.80 22.75
C THR A 156 -5.78 -19.81 23.39
N HIS A 157 -5.72 -19.82 24.71
CA HIS A 157 -4.99 -20.79 25.52
C HIS A 157 -5.73 -21.03 26.84
N GLY A 158 -6.32 -22.23 26.98
CA GLY A 158 -7.24 -22.51 28.09
C GLY A 158 -8.43 -21.57 28.06
N ASN A 159 -8.68 -20.89 29.17
CA ASN A 159 -9.77 -19.91 29.30
C ASN A 159 -9.37 -18.48 28.88
N ILE A 160 -8.15 -18.28 28.38
CA ILE A 160 -7.65 -16.97 27.96
C ILE A 160 -7.78 -16.87 26.44
N TYR A 161 -8.53 -15.90 25.97
CA TYR A 161 -8.61 -15.55 24.56
C TYR A 161 -8.21 -14.09 24.34
N ARG A 162 -7.67 -13.81 23.15
CA ARG A 162 -7.20 -12.46 22.84
C ARG A 162 -7.11 -12.19 21.35
N ILE A 163 -7.47 -10.97 20.98
CA ILE A 163 -7.12 -10.36 19.69
C ILE A 163 -6.06 -9.29 19.96
N GLU A 164 -4.93 -9.34 19.25
CA GLU A 164 -3.79 -8.43 19.46
C GLU A 164 -3.33 -7.78 18.16
N TYR A 165 -2.77 -6.57 18.29
CA TYR A 165 -1.99 -5.90 17.25
C TYR A 165 -0.75 -5.29 17.90
N SER A 166 0.43 -5.54 17.34
CA SER A 166 1.70 -5.01 17.86
C SER A 166 2.37 -4.06 16.89
N THR A 167 2.91 -2.95 17.40
CA THR A 167 3.61 -1.94 16.60
C THR A 167 4.71 -1.26 17.42
N VAL A 168 5.72 -0.71 16.76
CA VAL A 168 6.77 0.09 17.42
C VAL A 168 6.46 1.59 17.45
N SER A 169 5.42 2.04 16.74
CA SER A 169 4.90 3.42 16.80
C SER A 169 3.82 3.55 17.88
N GLU A 170 4.10 4.32 18.93
CA GLU A 170 3.12 4.63 19.97
C GLU A 170 1.91 5.38 19.42
N ARG A 171 2.17 6.40 18.59
CA ARG A 171 1.12 7.23 17.98
C ARG A 171 0.15 6.37 17.18
N PHE A 172 0.68 5.50 16.31
CA PHE A 172 -0.14 4.57 15.55
C PHE A 172 -0.95 3.65 16.47
N ALA A 173 -0.35 3.17 17.57
CA ALA A 173 -1.06 2.29 18.49
C ALA A 173 -2.25 2.98 19.17
N ARG A 174 -2.08 4.24 19.57
CA ARG A 174 -3.14 5.08 20.14
C ARG A 174 -4.21 5.42 19.11
N ASP A 175 -3.81 5.71 17.87
CA ASP A 175 -4.75 5.95 16.77
C ASP A 175 -5.65 4.71 16.55
N LEU A 176 -5.08 3.51 16.51
CA LEU A 176 -5.86 2.27 16.38
C LEU A 176 -6.77 2.04 17.58
N GLN A 177 -6.28 2.28 18.80
CA GLN A 177 -7.10 2.19 20.01
C GLN A 177 -8.33 3.11 19.93
N HIS A 178 -8.14 4.35 19.47
CA HIS A 178 -9.23 5.30 19.27
C HIS A 178 -10.21 4.79 18.20
N LEU A 179 -9.73 4.36 17.03
CA LEU A 179 -10.62 3.88 15.96
C LEU A 179 -11.49 2.68 16.38
N LEU A 180 -10.97 1.79 17.24
CA LEU A 180 -11.74 0.68 17.79
C LEU A 180 -12.94 1.14 18.65
N LEU A 181 -12.83 2.30 19.32
CA LEU A 181 -13.95 2.85 20.10
C LEU A 181 -15.15 3.21 19.22
N ARG A 182 -14.95 3.57 17.94
CA ARG A 182 -16.06 3.79 17.00
C ARG A 182 -16.91 2.54 16.75
N PHE A 183 -16.36 1.37 17.06
CA PHE A 183 -17.08 0.09 16.99
C PHE A 183 -17.58 -0.39 18.36
N GLY A 184 -17.44 0.43 19.40
CA GLY A 184 -17.70 0.07 20.79
C GLY A 184 -16.72 -0.98 21.33
N ILE A 185 -15.52 -1.09 20.75
CA ILE A 185 -14.53 -2.12 21.13
C ILE A 185 -13.54 -1.49 22.10
N SER A 186 -13.51 -2.01 23.34
CA SER A 186 -12.56 -1.57 24.35
C SER A 186 -11.28 -2.38 24.23
N ALA A 187 -10.17 -1.70 23.91
CA ALA A 187 -8.86 -2.31 23.77
C ALA A 187 -7.87 -1.73 24.79
N LYS A 188 -7.05 -2.60 25.40
CA LYS A 188 -5.98 -2.21 26.32
C LYS A 188 -4.69 -1.98 25.54
N LEU A 189 -4.09 -0.81 25.72
CA LEU A 189 -2.76 -0.47 25.21
C LEU A 189 -1.70 -0.82 26.26
N ARG A 190 -0.67 -1.58 25.88
CA ARG A 190 0.44 -1.96 26.76
C ARG A 190 1.77 -1.62 26.12
N ARG A 191 2.64 -0.95 26.86
CA ARG A 191 4.05 -0.75 26.49
C ARG A 191 4.87 -1.96 26.89
N ARG A 192 5.72 -2.46 26.00
CA ARG A 192 6.63 -3.59 26.25
C ARG A 192 8.02 -3.28 25.74
N VAL A 193 9.01 -3.94 26.35
CA VAL A 193 10.38 -3.97 25.84
C VAL A 193 10.63 -5.37 25.30
N VAL A 194 10.85 -5.48 24.00
CA VAL A 194 11.06 -6.73 23.28
C VAL A 194 12.51 -6.83 22.80
N ARG A 195 13.08 -8.03 22.84
CA ARG A 195 14.38 -8.28 22.23
C ARG A 195 14.17 -8.46 20.73
N TYR A 196 14.82 -7.63 19.93
CA TYR A 196 14.85 -7.74 18.49
C TYR A 196 16.30 -7.78 18.02
N ARG A 197 16.72 -8.93 17.49
CA ARG A 197 18.13 -9.25 17.22
C ARG A 197 18.98 -9.08 18.50
N SER A 198 20.00 -8.22 18.46
CA SER A 198 20.89 -7.90 19.58
C SER A 198 20.43 -6.71 20.43
N ALA A 199 19.33 -6.03 20.08
CA ALA A 199 18.88 -4.82 20.76
C ALA A 199 17.53 -5.01 21.48
N ARG A 200 17.33 -4.26 22.57
CA ARG A 200 16.01 -4.08 23.19
C ARG A 200 15.28 -2.94 22.50
N ARG A 201 14.04 -3.17 22.09
CA ARG A 201 13.19 -2.20 21.40
C ARG A 201 11.87 -2.05 22.16
N VAL A 202 11.33 -0.84 22.17
CA VAL A 202 9.99 -0.60 22.70
C VAL A 202 8.95 -1.00 21.65
N ALA A 203 7.93 -1.71 22.07
CA ALA A 203 6.76 -2.05 21.30
C ALA A 203 5.49 -1.73 22.09
N TRP A 204 4.39 -1.58 21.36
CA TRP A 204 3.07 -1.24 21.87
C TRP A 204 2.08 -2.29 21.38
N ASP A 205 1.47 -2.98 22.34
CA ASP A 205 0.47 -4.02 22.08
C ASP A 205 -0.92 -3.45 22.37
N ILE A 206 -1.80 -3.51 21.38
CA ILE A 206 -3.24 -3.28 21.53
C ILE A 206 -3.89 -4.64 21.71
N SER A 207 -4.60 -4.85 22.82
CA SER A 207 -5.23 -6.14 23.14
C SER A 207 -6.71 -6.00 23.45
N ILE A 208 -7.52 -6.88 22.84
CA ILE A 208 -8.96 -7.00 23.07
C ILE A 208 -9.21 -8.34 23.76
N GLN A 209 -9.79 -8.28 24.96
CA GLN A 209 -10.02 -9.45 25.84
C GLN A 209 -11.43 -9.46 26.43
N ASP A 210 -12.12 -8.32 26.42
CA ASP A 210 -13.52 -8.24 26.87
C ASP A 210 -14.42 -9.03 25.91
N PRO A 211 -15.24 -9.99 26.39
CA PRO A 211 -16.04 -10.86 25.51
C PRO A 211 -16.92 -10.08 24.54
N ALA A 212 -17.58 -9.02 25.01
CA ALA A 212 -18.48 -8.23 24.17
C ALA A 212 -17.70 -7.50 23.06
N SER A 213 -16.51 -6.98 23.37
CA SER A 213 -15.61 -6.34 22.41
C SER A 213 -15.03 -7.34 21.42
N VAL A 214 -14.70 -8.57 21.85
CA VAL A 214 -14.24 -9.65 20.96
C VAL A 214 -15.34 -10.05 19.97
N GLN A 215 -16.57 -10.25 20.44
CA GLN A 215 -17.71 -10.53 19.57
C GLN A 215 -17.97 -9.39 18.58
N ARG A 216 -17.93 -8.13 19.03
CA ARG A 216 -18.07 -6.96 18.14
C ARG A 216 -16.96 -6.91 17.09
N PHE A 217 -15.71 -7.16 17.48
CA PHE A 217 -14.58 -7.20 16.55
C PHE A 217 -14.79 -8.29 15.50
N ALA A 218 -15.13 -9.50 15.92
CA ALA A 218 -15.30 -10.63 15.01
C ALA A 218 -16.45 -10.42 14.02
N LYS A 219 -17.57 -9.84 14.50
CA LYS A 219 -18.75 -9.58 13.67
C LYS A 219 -18.57 -8.41 12.70
N ARG A 220 -17.92 -7.32 13.14
CA ARG A 220 -17.90 -6.05 12.39
C ARG A 220 -16.62 -5.80 11.59
N ILE A 221 -15.48 -6.33 12.05
CA ILE A 221 -14.15 -6.04 11.47
C ILE A 221 -13.53 -7.30 10.87
N GLY A 222 -13.43 -8.36 11.66
CA GLY A 222 -12.80 -9.61 11.26
C GLY A 222 -11.28 -9.53 11.05
N ILE A 223 -10.65 -10.66 10.76
CA ILE A 223 -9.24 -10.74 10.37
C ILE A 223 -9.12 -11.65 9.16
N PHE A 224 -8.90 -11.06 7.99
CA PHE A 224 -8.72 -11.84 6.76
C PHE A 224 -7.44 -12.67 6.84
N SER A 225 -7.48 -13.84 6.20
CA SER A 225 -6.45 -14.90 6.26
C SER A 225 -6.27 -15.56 7.63
N LYS A 226 -6.99 -15.11 8.66
CA LYS A 226 -6.92 -15.60 10.05
C LYS A 226 -8.31 -15.86 10.63
N GLU A 227 -9.28 -16.20 9.77
CA GLU A 227 -10.68 -16.42 10.17
C GLU A 227 -10.83 -17.58 11.15
N ARG A 228 -10.04 -18.66 10.96
CA ARG A 228 -10.06 -19.81 11.87
C ARG A 228 -9.60 -19.42 13.27
N GLN A 229 -8.53 -18.64 13.37
CA GLN A 229 -7.98 -18.15 14.63
C GLN A 229 -8.95 -17.19 15.31
N LEU A 230 -9.58 -16.31 14.54
CA LEU A 230 -10.61 -15.41 15.05
C LEU A 230 -11.85 -16.17 15.53
N LYS A 231 -12.29 -17.20 14.82
CA LYS A 231 -13.42 -18.03 15.25
C LYS A 231 -13.14 -18.77 16.57
N ALA A 232 -11.88 -19.11 16.84
CA ALA A 232 -11.49 -19.80 18.07
C ALA A 232 -11.51 -18.91 19.33
N VAL A 233 -11.69 -17.59 19.19
CA VAL A 233 -11.76 -16.64 20.32
C VAL A 233 -13.16 -16.08 20.57
N VAL A 234 -14.15 -16.50 19.80
CA VAL A 234 -15.57 -16.08 19.89
C VAL A 234 -16.40 -17.20 20.50
#